data_AF-A0A0V8ISN8-F1
#
_entry.id   AF-A0A0V8ISN8-F1
#
_cell.length_a   1.000
_cell.length_b   1.000
_cell.length_c   1.000
_cell.angle_alpha   90.00
_cell.angle_beta   90.00
_cell.angle_gamma   90.00
#
_symmetry.space_group_name_H-M   'P 1'
#
loop_
_entity.id
_entity.type
_entity.pdbx_description
1 polymer ?
#
loop_
_entity_poly.entity_id
_entity_poly.type
_entity_poly.pdbx_seq_one_letter_code
_entity_poly.pdbx_strand_id
1 'polypeptide(L)'
;MPQSPYLEDQSTTSYVLPHSPVRRARSALRDDALRESPGRAVVVLHPVPVRVRATAGLAIAYTVTHVLVESDGDGPYSVQWEPSWLVHRF
;
A
#
# COMPACT_ATOMS: atom_id res chain seq x y z
N MET A 1 42.54 42.02 -3.16
CA MET A 1 42.12 40.61 -3.32
C MET A 1 40.68 40.61 -3.83
N PRO A 2 40.37 39.88 -4.91
CA PRO A 2 39.15 40.04 -5.70
C PRO A 2 37.90 39.42 -5.05
N GLN A 3 36.73 39.93 -5.43
CA GLN A 3 35.41 39.52 -4.98
C GLN A 3 35.11 38.06 -5.34
N SER A 4 34.55 37.30 -4.40
CA SER A 4 34.06 35.93 -4.60
C SER A 4 32.63 35.97 -5.18
N PRO A 5 32.38 35.42 -6.38
CA PRO A 5 31.04 35.29 -6.93
C PRO A 5 30.63 33.82 -6.90
N TYR A 6 29.70 33.40 -6.04
CA TYR A 6 28.85 32.22 -6.27
C TYR A 6 27.69 32.34 -5.27
N LEU A 7 26.63 33.04 -5.66
CA LEU A 7 25.37 32.49 -6.19
C LEU A 7 24.71 31.54 -5.19
N GLU A 8 23.70 32.11 -4.54
CA GLU A 8 22.54 31.44 -3.99
C GLU A 8 22.08 30.35 -4.96
N ASP A 9 22.08 29.11 -4.49
CA ASP A 9 21.05 28.16 -4.91
C ASP A 9 20.74 27.25 -3.73
N GLN A 10 20.07 27.82 -2.72
CA GLN A 10 19.26 27.04 -1.80
C GLN A 10 17.98 26.59 -2.51
N SER A 11 18.12 26.00 -3.70
CA SER A 11 17.11 25.12 -4.26
C SER A 11 17.16 23.83 -3.45
N THR A 12 16.56 23.90 -2.25
CA THR A 12 15.97 22.74 -1.58
C THR A 12 14.92 22.23 -2.55
N THR A 13 15.39 21.50 -3.54
CA THR A 13 14.57 20.71 -4.44
C THR A 13 13.96 19.68 -3.54
N SER A 14 12.76 20.01 -3.06
CA SER A 14 11.79 19.05 -2.60
C SER A 14 11.73 18.03 -3.72
N TYR A 15 12.46 16.92 -3.56
CA TYR A 15 12.29 15.73 -4.38
C TYR A 15 10.90 15.19 -4.06
N VAL A 16 9.88 15.86 -4.61
CA VAL A 16 8.57 15.28 -4.82
C VAL A 16 8.84 14.20 -5.86
N LEU A 17 9.14 12.99 -5.36
CA LEU A 17 9.31 11.82 -6.19
C LEU A 17 8.10 11.76 -7.12
N PRO A 18 8.31 11.77 -8.45
CA PRO A 18 7.21 11.65 -9.40
C PRO A 18 6.50 10.34 -9.09
N HIS A 19 5.18 10.43 -8.93
CA HIS A 19 4.29 9.31 -8.65
C HIS A 19 4.60 8.14 -9.59
N SER A 20 5.39 7.17 -9.10
CA SER A 20 5.79 6.01 -9.88
C SER A 20 4.54 5.35 -10.47
N PRO A 21 4.55 4.96 -11.77
CA PRO A 21 3.40 4.28 -12.39
C PRO A 21 2.98 3.04 -11.60
N VAL A 22 3.92 2.38 -10.92
CA VAL A 22 3.66 1.25 -10.02
C VAL A 22 2.76 1.66 -8.85
N ARG A 23 3.01 2.82 -8.23
CA ARG A 23 2.19 3.30 -7.09
C ARG A 23 0.75 3.59 -7.51
N ARG A 24 0.55 4.18 -8.70
CA ARG A 24 -0.81 4.43 -9.23
C ARG A 24 -1.54 3.13 -9.56
N ALA A 25 -0.84 2.16 -10.16
CA ALA A 25 -1.42 0.85 -10.45
C ALA A 25 -1.83 0.11 -9.18
N ARG A 26 -1.00 0.16 -8.12
CA ARG A 26 -1.32 -0.42 -6.81
C ARG A 26 -2.54 0.22 -6.15
N SER A 27 -2.64 1.55 -6.20
CA SER A 27 -3.81 2.27 -5.69
C SER A 27 -5.08 1.92 -6.44
N ALA A 28 -5.03 1.85 -7.78
CA ALA A 28 -6.20 1.46 -8.58
C ALA A 28 -6.67 0.03 -8.26
N LEU A 29 -5.74 -0.93 -8.17
CA LEU A 29 -6.06 -2.31 -7.79
C LEU A 29 -6.66 -2.42 -6.39
N ARG A 30 -6.17 -1.60 -5.46
CA ARG A 30 -6.74 -1.54 -4.11
C ARG A 30 -8.15 -0.96 -4.10
N ASP A 31 -8.38 0.12 -4.85
CA ASP A 31 -9.70 0.75 -4.96
C ASP A 31 -10.72 -0.19 -5.61
N ASP A 32 -10.30 -0.91 -6.66
CA ASP A 32 -11.15 -1.92 -7.30
C ASP A 32 -11.45 -3.09 -6.35
N ALA A 33 -10.45 -3.62 -5.64
CA ALA A 33 -10.67 -4.68 -4.67
C ALA A 33 -11.60 -4.24 -3.52
N LEU A 34 -11.54 -2.98 -3.08
CA LEU A 34 -12.47 -2.44 -2.08
C LEU A 34 -13.91 -2.40 -2.59
N ARG A 35 -14.12 -2.11 -3.88
CA ARG A 35 -15.46 -2.15 -4.51
C ARG A 35 -16.01 -3.56 -4.59
N GLU A 36 -15.14 -4.55 -4.76
CA GLU A 36 -15.49 -5.98 -4.81
C GLU A 36 -15.66 -6.62 -3.42
N SER A 37 -15.82 -5.81 -2.38
CA SER A 37 -16.02 -6.30 -1.01
C SER A 37 -17.17 -7.33 -0.92
N PRO A 38 -16.94 -8.49 -0.26
CA PRO A 38 -17.97 -9.50 -0.04
C PRO A 38 -19.05 -9.07 0.97
N GLY A 39 -18.93 -7.87 1.57
CA GLY A 39 -19.88 -7.35 2.55
C GLY A 39 -20.12 -5.85 2.42
N ARG A 40 -21.25 -5.39 2.99
CA ARG A 40 -21.64 -3.96 2.98
C ARG A 40 -20.83 -3.08 3.93
N ALA A 41 -20.35 -3.63 5.04
CA ALA A 41 -19.61 -2.90 6.06
C ALA A 41 -18.11 -3.20 5.92
N VAL A 42 -17.40 -2.34 5.22
CA VAL A 42 -15.93 -2.37 5.09
C VAL A 42 -15.33 -1.37 6.05
N VAL A 43 -14.37 -1.82 6.86
CA VAL A 43 -13.55 -0.96 7.72
C VAL A 43 -12.15 -0.93 7.15
N VAL A 44 -11.70 0.26 6.74
CA VAL A 44 -10.34 0.48 6.23
C VAL A 44 -9.38 0.58 7.41
N LEU A 45 -8.25 -0.10 7.29
CA LEU A 45 -7.20 -0.15 8.30
C LEU A 45 -5.97 0.64 7.84
N HIS A 46 -5.18 1.10 8.81
CA HIS A 46 -3.77 1.30 8.55
C HIS A 46 -3.14 -0.06 8.22
N PRO A 47 -2.24 -0.19 7.22
CA PRO A 47 -1.65 -1.48 6.86
C PRO A 47 -1.05 -2.19 8.07
N VAL A 48 -1.52 -3.43 8.34
CA VAL A 48 -1.04 -4.27 9.45
C VAL A 48 -0.39 -5.53 8.90
N PRO A 49 0.82 -5.92 9.34
CA PRO A 49 1.43 -7.18 8.92
C PRO A 49 0.59 -8.39 9.34
N VAL A 50 0.30 -9.25 8.37
CA VAL A 50 -0.47 -10.47 8.57
C VAL A 50 0.10 -11.62 7.76
N ARG A 51 -0.21 -12.86 8.17
CA ARG A 51 0.01 -14.07 7.40
C ARG A 51 -1.32 -14.58 6.89
N VAL A 52 -1.40 -14.84 5.59
CA VAL A 52 -2.48 -15.60 5.00
C VAL A 52 -1.93 -16.98 4.69
N ARG A 53 -2.38 -18.01 5.42
CA ARG A 53 -1.81 -19.36 5.35
C ARG A 53 -0.29 -19.37 5.61
N ALA A 54 0.52 -19.46 4.55
CA ALA A 54 1.97 -19.48 4.57
C ALA A 54 2.61 -18.22 3.93
N THR A 55 1.79 -17.29 3.41
CA THR A 55 2.25 -16.09 2.70
C THR A 55 2.14 -14.87 3.61
N ALA A 56 3.18 -14.03 3.65
CA ALA A 56 3.16 -12.76 4.36
C ALA A 56 2.51 -11.67 3.49
N GLY A 57 1.77 -10.76 4.12
CA GLY A 57 1.13 -9.62 3.48
C GLY A 57 0.73 -8.54 4.48
N LEU A 58 -0.04 -7.57 4.02
CA LEU A 58 -0.56 -6.45 4.80
C LEU A 58 -2.09 -6.44 4.76
N ALA A 59 -2.73 -6.54 5.92
CA ALA A 59 -4.16 -6.31 6.04
C ALA A 59 -4.44 -4.82 5.96
N ILE A 60 -5.30 -4.42 5.02
CA ILE A 60 -5.57 -3.02 4.69
C ILE A 60 -7.05 -2.64 4.85
N ALA A 61 -7.94 -3.63 4.92
CA ALA A 61 -9.34 -3.45 5.28
C ALA A 61 -9.91 -4.77 5.81
N TYR A 62 -11.06 -4.72 6.48
CA TYR A 62 -11.79 -5.93 6.85
C TYR A 62 -13.30 -5.72 6.78
N THR A 63 -14.00 -6.84 6.61
CA THR A 63 -15.43 -7.02 6.84
C THR A 63 -15.60 -7.99 8.00
N VAL A 64 -16.85 -8.30 8.37
CA VAL A 64 -17.15 -9.29 9.41
C VAL A 64 -16.54 -10.67 9.08
N THR A 65 -16.44 -11.02 7.80
CA THR A 65 -16.05 -12.38 7.36
C THR A 65 -14.72 -12.45 6.63
N HIS A 66 -14.26 -11.34 6.05
CA HIS A 66 -13.05 -11.32 5.20
C HIS A 66 -12.13 -10.16 5.55
N VAL A 67 -10.84 -10.32 5.30
CA VAL A 67 -9.80 -9.31 5.43
C VAL A 67 -9.21 -9.07 4.06
N LEU A 68 -9.11 -7.81 3.66
CA LEU A 68 -8.45 -7.42 2.43
C LEU A 68 -6.94 -7.40 2.68
N VAL A 69 -6.21 -8.24 1.96
CA VAL A 69 -4.77 -8.40 2.13
C VAL A 69 -4.05 -7.97 0.85
N GLU A 70 -3.07 -7.08 1.02
CA GLU A 70 -2.10 -6.65 0.03
C GLU A 70 -0.83 -7.50 0.18
N SER A 71 -0.42 -8.19 -0.89
CA SER A 71 0.78 -9.03 -0.91
C SER A 71 1.77 -8.51 -1.94
N ASP A 72 3.00 -8.27 -1.50
CA ASP A 72 4.12 -7.75 -2.32
C ASP A 72 5.39 -8.60 -2.09
N GLY A 73 5.21 -9.93 -2.01
CA GLY A 73 6.29 -10.91 -1.82
C GLY A 73 6.95 -11.33 -3.15
N ASP A 74 7.49 -12.56 -3.22
CA ASP A 74 8.17 -13.11 -4.41
C ASP A 74 7.31 -13.23 -5.69
N GLY A 75 6.04 -12.82 -5.64
CA GLY A 75 5.08 -12.87 -6.73
C GLY A 75 4.68 -11.49 -7.25
N PRO A 76 3.76 -11.44 -8.24
CA PRO A 76 3.17 -10.18 -8.66
C PRO A 76 2.37 -9.57 -7.50
N TYR A 77 2.38 -8.24 -7.44
CA TYR A 77 1.53 -7.48 -6.52
C TYR A 77 0.07 -7.95 -6.63
N SER A 78 -0.52 -8.32 -5.51
CA SER A 78 -1.92 -8.76 -5.45
C SER A 78 -2.63 -8.13 -4.26
N VAL A 79 -3.93 -7.87 -4.45
CA VAL A 79 -4.83 -7.38 -3.40
C VAL A 79 -6.09 -8.22 -3.45
N GLN A 80 -6.36 -9.00 -2.41
CA GLN A 80 -7.44 -10.00 -2.42
C GLN A 80 -8.15 -10.07 -1.06
N TRP A 81 -9.44 -10.37 -1.11
CA TRP A 81 -10.24 -10.66 0.08
C TRP A 81 -10.02 -12.09 0.54
N GLU A 82 -9.51 -12.23 1.75
CA GLU A 82 -9.23 -13.53 2.36
C GLU A 82 -10.17 -13.78 3.53
N PRO A 83 -10.77 -14.98 3.66
CA PRO A 83 -11.57 -15.34 4.82
C PRO A 83 -10.79 -15.11 6.12
N SER A 84 -11.43 -14.49 7.12
CA SER A 84 -10.74 -14.05 8.35
C SER A 84 -10.07 -15.19 9.12
N TRP A 85 -10.61 -16.40 9.04
CA TRP A 85 -10.05 -17.61 9.66
C TRP A 85 -8.76 -18.11 9.00
N LEU A 86 -8.39 -17.58 7.82
CA LEU A 86 -7.12 -17.85 7.15
C LEU A 86 -6.04 -16.81 7.47
N VAL A 87 -6.40 -15.72 8.15
CA VAL A 87 -5.54 -14.57 8.39
C VAL A 87 -5.08 -14.52 9.84
N HIS A 88 -3.77 -14.57 10.05
CA HIS A 88 -3.14 -14.49 11.36
C HIS A 88 -2.34 -13.19 11.47
N ARG A 89 -2.46 -12.51 12.60
CA ARG A 89 -1.60 -11.37 12.89
C ARG A 89 -0.22 -11.88 13.34
N PHE A 90 0.81 -11.16 12.91
CA PHE A 90 2.17 -11.33 13.39
C PHE A 90 2.45 -10.44 14.59
#